data_AF-A0AAE0X6I3-F1
#
_entry.id   AF-A0AAE0X6I3-F1
#
_cell.length_a   1.000
_cell.length_b   1.000
_cell.length_c   1.000
_cell.angle_alpha   90.00
_cell.angle_beta   90.00
_cell.angle_gamma   90.00
#
_symmetry.space_group_name_H-M   'P 1'
#
loop_
_entity.id
_entity.type
_entity.pdbx_description
1 polymer ?
#
loop_
_entity_poly.entity_id
_entity_poly.type
_entity_poly.pdbx_seq_one_letter_code
_entity_poly.pdbx_strand_id
1 'polypeptide(L)'
;MSYAYQPLDPQQPSIRLLTLQPGENDSDICCELQTVVLESAPDYEALSYVWGDANERKFILLHGHTYSVTASLETSLRHLRYDKEPCTLWIDALCSSLS
;
A
#
# COMPACT_ATOMS: atom_id res chain seq x y z
N MET A 1 -20.23 20.42 -0.84
CA MET A 1 -19.68 20.50 0.53
C MET A 1 -20.18 19.26 1.23
N SER A 2 -19.38 18.33 1.73
CA SER A 2 -17.98 18.30 2.10
C SER A 2 -17.76 16.84 2.52
N TYR A 3 -16.66 16.19 2.11
CA TYR A 3 -16.34 14.85 2.60
C TYR A 3 -16.24 14.92 4.13
N ALA A 4 -17.20 14.29 4.82
CA ALA A 4 -17.27 14.28 6.26
C ALA A 4 -16.17 13.35 6.76
N TYR A 5 -15.10 13.95 7.28
CA TYR A 5 -14.06 13.26 8.02
C TYR A 5 -14.72 12.47 9.16
N GLN A 6 -14.68 11.14 9.10
CA GLN A 6 -15.20 10.28 10.14
C GLN A 6 -14.05 10.06 11.13
N PRO A 7 -14.12 10.64 12.36
CA PRO A 7 -13.04 10.47 13.32
C PRO A 7 -12.89 8.97 13.64
N LEU A 8 -11.65 8.49 13.59
CA LEU A 8 -11.28 7.16 14.07
C LEU A 8 -11.82 7.02 15.49
N ASP A 9 -12.57 5.95 15.74
CA ASP A 9 -13.08 5.65 17.08
C ASP A 9 -11.87 5.61 18.03
N PRO A 10 -11.76 6.50 19.02
CA PRO A 10 -10.59 6.54 19.91
C PRO A 10 -10.43 5.26 20.74
N GLN A 11 -11.43 4.37 20.69
CA GLN A 11 -11.38 3.04 21.29
C GLN A 11 -10.72 1.98 20.40
N GLN A 12 -10.63 2.16 19.07
CA GLN A 12 -10.06 1.18 18.13
C GLN A 12 -9.31 1.87 16.97
N PRO A 13 -8.07 2.33 17.20
CA PRO A 13 -7.22 2.87 16.13
C PRO A 13 -7.06 1.82 15.03
N SER A 14 -7.23 2.20 13.76
CA SER A 14 -7.05 1.31 12.61
C SER A 14 -6.03 1.87 11.63
N ILE A 15 -5.36 0.96 10.93
CA ILE A 15 -4.34 1.26 9.94
C ILE A 15 -4.62 0.48 8.65
N ARG A 16 -4.14 1.01 7.52
CA ARG A 16 -4.19 0.31 6.24
C ARG A 16 -2.86 -0.33 5.95
N LEU A 17 -2.88 -1.64 5.73
CA LEU A 17 -1.72 -2.43 5.36
C LEU A 17 -1.87 -2.92 3.93
N LEU A 18 -0.80 -2.79 3.17
CA LEU A 18 -0.66 -3.32 1.83
C LEU A 18 0.04 -4.68 1.90
N THR A 19 -0.62 -5.75 1.49
CA THR A 19 0.01 -7.05 1.29
C THR A 19 0.48 -7.14 -0.15
N LEU A 20 1.79 -7.10 -0.35
CA LEU A 20 2.46 -7.30 -1.62
C LEU A 20 2.59 -8.81 -1.90
N GLN A 21 2.03 -9.27 -3.00
CA GLN A 21 2.08 -10.68 -3.41
C GLN A 21 3.46 -11.04 -3.98
N PRO A 22 3.92 -12.29 -3.80
CA PRO A 22 5.18 -12.74 -4.36
C PRO A 22 5.13 -12.85 -5.88
N GLY A 23 6.30 -12.79 -6.51
CA GLY A 23 6.47 -13.09 -7.91
C GLY A 23 7.80 -12.61 -8.47
N GLU A 24 8.07 -12.89 -9.74
CA GLU A 24 9.34 -12.58 -10.39
C GLU A 24 9.53 -11.10 -10.71
N ASN A 25 10.75 -10.59 -10.68
CA ASN A 25 11.02 -9.15 -10.85
C ASN A 25 10.50 -8.53 -12.18
N ASP A 26 10.10 -9.31 -13.18
CA ASP A 26 9.51 -8.80 -14.43
C ASP A 26 7.96 -8.84 -14.45
N SER A 27 7.33 -9.58 -13.55
CA SER A 27 5.86 -9.69 -13.53
C SER A 27 5.20 -8.45 -12.94
N ASP A 28 3.90 -8.28 -13.24
CA ASP A 28 3.06 -7.25 -12.65
C ASP A 28 3.10 -7.29 -11.11
N ILE A 29 3.04 -6.11 -10.49
CA ILE A 29 2.95 -6.00 -9.03
C ILE A 29 1.50 -6.21 -8.61
N CYS A 30 1.23 -7.28 -7.90
CA CYS A 30 -0.07 -7.57 -7.30
C CYS A 30 -0.05 -7.25 -5.81
N CYS A 31 -1.03 -6.48 -5.37
CA CYS A 31 -1.17 -6.09 -3.97
C CYS A 31 -2.63 -6.17 -3.51
N GLU A 32 -2.79 -6.31 -2.20
CA GLU A 32 -4.07 -6.21 -1.52
C GLU A 32 -3.97 -5.15 -0.43
N LEU A 33 -5.03 -4.37 -0.23
CA LEU A 33 -5.07 -3.31 0.78
C LEU A 33 -6.15 -3.65 1.79
N GLN A 34 -5.73 -3.91 3.02
CA GLN A 34 -6.61 -4.28 4.11
C GLN A 34 -6.59 -3.21 5.20
N THR A 35 -7.75 -2.90 5.76
CA THR A 35 -7.85 -2.07 6.96
C THR A 35 -7.92 -2.99 8.17
N VAL A 36 -6.97 -2.87 9.09
CA VAL A 36 -6.89 -3.66 10.31
C VAL A 36 -6.90 -2.74 11.52
N VAL A 37 -7.40 -3.25 12.65
CA VAL A 37 -7.27 -2.55 13.93
C VAL A 37 -5.80 -2.63 14.38
N LEU A 38 -5.23 -1.53 14.82
CA LEU A 38 -3.82 -1.40 15.20
C LEU A 38 -3.43 -2.41 16.30
N GLU A 39 -4.35 -2.67 17.25
CA GLU A 39 -4.14 -3.66 18.32
C GLU A 39 -4.08 -5.11 17.81
N SER A 40 -4.74 -5.41 16.68
CA SER A 40 -4.75 -6.72 16.06
C SER A 40 -4.01 -6.75 14.72
N ALA A 41 -3.18 -5.74 14.46
CA ALA A 41 -2.44 -5.64 13.22
C ALA A 41 -1.40 -6.78 13.17
N PRO A 42 -1.33 -7.53 12.06
CA PRO A 42 -0.25 -8.50 11.86
C PRO A 42 1.08 -7.76 11.79
N ASP A 43 2.20 -8.49 11.88
CA ASP A 43 3.52 -7.90 11.67
C ASP A 43 3.58 -7.21 10.30
N TYR A 44 4.04 -5.96 10.28
CA TYR A 44 4.15 -5.15 9.08
C TYR A 44 5.44 -4.33 9.10
N GLU A 45 5.96 -4.04 7.91
CA GLU A 45 7.12 -3.17 7.73
C GLU A 45 6.68 -1.80 7.23
N ALA A 46 7.21 -0.72 7.81
CA ALA A 46 6.93 0.62 7.34
C ALA A 46 7.79 0.95 6.12
N LEU A 47 7.15 1.24 4.98
CA LEU A 47 7.86 1.64 3.77
C LEU A 47 8.15 3.14 3.80
N SER A 48 9.41 3.49 3.98
CA SER A 48 9.91 4.85 3.75
C SER A 48 10.46 4.94 2.33
N TYR A 49 9.78 5.68 1.47
CA TYR A 49 10.20 5.85 0.07
C TYR A 49 10.17 7.32 -0.35
N VAL A 50 10.93 7.64 -1.40
CA VAL A 50 10.91 8.98 -1.98
C VAL A 50 9.66 9.15 -2.83
N TRP A 51 8.92 10.23 -2.64
CA TRP A 51 7.65 10.47 -3.34
C TRP A 51 7.78 10.57 -4.88
N GLY A 52 9.01 10.76 -5.39
CA GLY A 52 9.33 10.72 -6.81
C GLY A 52 8.69 11.85 -7.61
N ASP A 53 8.79 11.79 -8.94
CA ASP A 53 8.04 12.68 -9.82
C ASP A 53 6.58 12.20 -9.92
N ALA A 54 5.62 13.08 -9.61
CA ALA A 54 4.20 12.78 -9.63
C ALA A 54 3.63 12.55 -11.05
N ASN A 55 4.35 13.00 -12.09
CA ASN A 55 4.01 12.80 -13.49
C ASN A 55 4.42 11.42 -14.00
N GLU A 56 5.42 10.80 -13.37
CA GLU A 56 5.84 9.45 -13.70
C GLU A 56 4.94 8.44 -13.00
N ARG A 57 3.92 7.98 -13.74
CA ARG A 57 2.95 7.01 -13.26
C ARG A 57 3.26 5.61 -13.78
N LYS A 58 3.15 4.61 -12.92
CA LYS A 58 3.15 3.20 -13.27
C LYS A 58 1.88 2.52 -12.76
N PHE A 59 1.63 1.31 -13.25
CA PHE A 59 0.45 0.53 -12.90
C PHE A 59 0.83 -0.63 -12.00
N ILE A 60 -0.02 -0.86 -11.00
CA ILE A 60 -0.02 -2.06 -10.16
C ILE A 60 -1.43 -2.67 -10.16
N LEU A 61 -1.56 -3.93 -9.77
CA LEU A 61 -2.83 -4.61 -9.60
C LEU A 61 -3.21 -4.58 -8.11
N LEU A 62 -4.20 -3.77 -7.75
CA LEU A 62 -4.75 -3.70 -6.40
C LEU A 62 -6.07 -4.46 -6.35
N HIS A 63 -6.14 -5.57 -5.61
CA HIS A 63 -7.30 -6.48 -5.60
C HIS A 63 -7.73 -6.91 -7.02
N GLY A 64 -6.77 -7.13 -7.93
CA GLY A 64 -7.02 -7.46 -9.33
C GLY A 64 -7.44 -6.29 -10.22
N HIS A 65 -7.54 -5.07 -9.68
CA HIS A 65 -7.84 -3.86 -10.45
C HIS A 65 -6.58 -3.05 -10.73
N THR A 66 -6.43 -2.54 -11.95
CA THR A 66 -5.31 -1.67 -12.31
C THR A 66 -5.39 -0.35 -11.54
N TYR A 67 -4.35 -0.03 -10.78
CA TYR A 67 -4.22 1.19 -10.00
C TYR A 67 -2.97 1.96 -10.41
N SER A 68 -3.09 3.28 -10.55
CA SER A 68 -1.99 4.15 -10.97
C SER A 68 -1.25 4.71 -9.76
N VAL A 69 0.02 4.35 -9.62
CA VAL A 69 0.93 4.81 -8.56
C VAL A 69 2.09 5.59 -9.16
N THR A 70 2.87 6.28 -8.32
CA THR A 70 4.13 6.89 -8.78
C THR A 70 5.14 5.80 -9.13
N ALA A 71 6.01 6.09 -10.10
CA ALA A 71 7.07 5.19 -10.50
C ALA A 71 8.03 4.85 -9.34
N SER A 72 8.23 5.80 -8.41
CA SER A 72 9.02 5.57 -7.20
C SER A 72 8.38 4.57 -6.25
N LEU A 73 7.05 4.61 -6.08
CA LEU A 73 6.32 3.65 -5.26
C LEU A 73 6.39 2.26 -5.88
N GLU A 74 6.10 2.14 -7.19
CA GLU A 74 6.20 0.87 -7.91
C GLU A 74 7.60 0.26 -7.80
N THR A 75 8.64 1.08 -7.99
CA THR A 75 10.03 0.63 -7.89
C THR A 75 10.36 0.18 -6.47
N SER A 76 9.87 0.88 -5.45
CA SER A 76 10.09 0.53 -4.05
C SER A 76 9.38 -0.78 -3.68
N LEU A 77 8.13 -0.96 -4.13
CA LEU A 77 7.39 -2.22 -3.98
C LEU A 77 8.12 -3.37 -4.67
N ARG A 78 8.64 -3.16 -5.88
CA ARG A 78 9.39 -4.17 -6.62
C ARG A 78 10.65 -4.62 -5.89
N HIS A 79 11.39 -3.70 -5.29
CA HIS A 79 12.58 -4.05 -4.50
C HIS A 79 12.27 -4.79 -3.19
N LEU A 80 11.11 -4.53 -2.60
CA LEU A 80 10.65 -5.22 -1.38
C LEU A 80 9.94 -6.53 -1.65
N ARG A 81 9.65 -6.83 -2.92
CA ARG A 81 8.96 -8.06 -3.31
C ARG A 81 9.86 -9.26 -3.11
N TYR A 82 9.40 -10.22 -2.33
CA TYR A 82 10.02 -11.54 -2.26
C TYR A 82 9.50 -12.44 -3.39
N ASP A 83 10.35 -13.35 -3.86
CA ASP A 83 9.97 -14.25 -4.96
C ASP A 83 8.92 -15.31 -4.54
N LYS A 84 8.84 -15.63 -3.24
CA LYS A 84 8.07 -16.79 -2.75
C LYS A 84 7.06 -16.49 -1.64
N GLU A 85 7.22 -15.38 -0.94
CA GLU A 85 6.39 -15.06 0.23
C GLU A 85 5.77 -13.66 0.09
N PRO A 86 4.52 -13.47 0.51
CA PRO A 86 3.92 -12.15 0.56
C PRO A 86 4.57 -11.30 1.65
N CYS A 87 4.64 -9.99 1.42
CA CYS A 87 5.15 -9.02 2.40
C CYS A 87 4.04 -8.05 2.79
N THR A 88 3.88 -7.78 4.09
CA THR A 88 2.89 -6.80 4.58
C THR A 88 3.59 -5.48 4.89
N LEU A 89 3.16 -4.43 4.20
CA LEU A 89 3.77 -3.11 4.22
C LEU A 89 2.77 -2.06 4.67
N TRP A 90 3.21 -1.13 5.51
CA TRP A 90 2.48 0.11 5.78
C TRP A 90 3.06 1.23 4.91
N ILE A 91 2.20 1.90 4.12
CA ILE A 91 2.61 2.90 3.12
C ILE A 91 1.79 4.18 3.29
N ASP A 92 2.47 5.31 3.47
CA ASP A 92 1.83 6.60 3.76
C ASP A 92 0.95 7.12 2.60
N ALA A 93 1.36 6.91 1.35
CA ALA A 93 0.59 7.39 0.20
C ALA A 93 -0.78 6.72 0.05
N LEU A 94 -0.90 5.44 0.41
CA LEU A 94 -2.17 4.70 0.38
C LEU A 94 -2.97 4.88 1.68
N CYS A 95 -2.30 5.27 2.78
CA CYS A 95 -2.93 5.53 4.06
C CYS A 95 -3.52 6.95 4.17
N SER A 96 -3.00 7.93 3.42
CA SER A 96 -3.43 9.34 3.47
C SER A 96 -4.48 9.75 2.43
N SER A 97 -4.68 8.96 1.36
CA SER A 97 -5.57 9.31 0.25
C SER A 97 -6.46 8.14 -0.23
N LEU A 98 -7.45 7.74 0.58
CA LEU A 98 -8.76 7.49 -0.01
C LEU A 98 -9.69 8.56 0.53
N SER A 99 -9.83 9.64 -0.24
CA SER A 99 -10.94 10.58 -0.14
C SER A 99 -11.84 10.42 -1.35
#